data_AF-A0AAW4HCP9-F1
#
_entry.id   AF-A0AAW4HCP9-F1
#
_cell.length_a   1.000
_cell.length_b   1.000
_cell.length_c   1.000
_cell.angle_alpha   90.00
_cell.angle_beta   90.00
_cell.angle_gamma   90.00
#
_symmetry.space_group_name_H-M   'P 1'
#
loop_
_entity.id
_entity.type
_entity.pdbx_description
1 polymer ?
#
loop_
_entity_poly.entity_id
_entity_poly.type
_entity_poly.pdbx_seq_one_letter_code
_entity_poly.pdbx_strand_id
1 'polypeptide(L)'
;MTIDLESVKETAIAAQEVAKTASNAIEASRELGGFVSKFISAPLEQCTGILEDKLRFMRWERRVRLMAKAEELMKQQALSGPDIPIPLKNAIPFLEHASLEENDTLQDMWAQLLVNGTHSQTGISLDRSFIEILSQLSVLEASILNEIYSLPFEEVRHSGVITSDLPDSVSVDNNESDKKLTEPNHAVKMALSNLARLGCLKFGMTWGGGESFTRINPTLMGYEFIKACTKQ
;
A
#
# COMPACT_ATOMS: atom_id res chain seq x y z
N MET A 1 -57.62 11.81 -2.88
CA MET A 1 -56.84 12.21 -1.68
C MET A 1 -55.75 11.18 -1.35
N THR A 2 -55.05 10.66 -2.38
CA THR A 2 -54.05 9.59 -2.27
C THR A 2 -52.65 10.05 -2.67
N ILE A 3 -52.56 11.07 -3.54
CA ILE A 3 -51.33 11.66 -4.06
C ILE A 3 -50.49 12.37 -2.97
N ASP A 4 -51.13 12.78 -1.87
CA ASP A 4 -50.50 13.53 -0.78
C ASP A 4 -49.82 12.62 0.28
N LEU A 5 -50.25 11.36 0.40
CA LEU A 5 -49.69 10.40 1.36
C LEU A 5 -48.42 9.72 0.83
N GLU A 6 -48.34 9.46 -0.48
CA GLU A 6 -47.15 8.92 -1.13
C GLU A 6 -46.00 9.93 -1.17
N SER A 7 -46.28 11.19 -1.49
CA SER A 7 -45.27 12.26 -1.50
C SER A 7 -44.71 12.56 -0.10
N VAL A 8 -45.55 12.54 0.94
CA VAL A 8 -45.12 12.68 2.34
C VAL A 8 -44.27 11.49 2.79
N LYS A 9 -44.56 10.28 2.30
CA LYS A 9 -43.77 9.09 2.62
C LYS A 9 -42.41 9.08 1.91
N GLU A 10 -42.36 9.47 0.65
CA GLU A 10 -41.12 9.61 -0.11
C GLU A 10 -40.21 10.71 0.45
N THR A 11 -40.77 11.86 0.84
CA THR A 11 -40.01 12.94 1.48
C THR A 11 -39.49 12.53 2.86
N ALA A 12 -40.26 11.77 3.65
CA ALA A 12 -39.79 11.23 4.93
C ALA A 12 -38.65 10.22 4.76
N ILE A 13 -38.72 9.35 3.74
CA ILE A 13 -37.64 8.41 3.40
C ILE A 13 -36.39 9.17 2.96
N ALA A 14 -36.53 10.19 2.10
CA ALA A 14 -35.43 11.01 1.65
C ALA A 14 -34.77 11.77 2.81
N ALA A 15 -35.57 12.36 3.71
CA ALA A 15 -35.07 13.04 4.91
C ALA A 15 -34.35 12.06 5.86
N GLN A 16 -34.87 10.83 6.01
CA GLN A 16 -34.26 9.80 6.84
C GLN A 16 -32.92 9.31 6.25
N GLU A 17 -32.82 9.12 4.94
CA GLU A 17 -31.55 8.75 4.28
C GLU A 17 -30.53 9.89 4.34
N VAL A 18 -30.96 11.15 4.20
CA VAL A 18 -30.09 12.31 4.41
C VAL A 18 -29.61 12.39 5.87
N ALA A 19 -30.48 12.16 6.84
CA ALA A 19 -30.12 12.16 8.26
C ALA A 19 -29.16 11.01 8.62
N LYS A 20 -29.38 9.80 8.10
CA LYS A 20 -28.45 8.66 8.26
C LYS A 20 -27.09 8.98 7.63
N THR A 21 -27.08 9.56 6.43
CA THR A 21 -25.84 9.95 5.74
C THR A 21 -25.07 11.01 6.54
N ALA A 22 -25.76 12.02 7.07
CA ALA A 22 -25.16 13.06 7.92
C ALA A 22 -24.63 12.48 9.24
N SER A 23 -25.38 11.58 9.89
CA SER A 23 -24.95 10.92 11.13
C SER A 23 -23.70 10.07 10.91
N ASN A 24 -23.69 9.25 9.85
CA ASN A 24 -22.53 8.43 9.49
C ASN A 24 -21.31 9.30 9.17
N ALA A 25 -21.50 10.44 8.51
CA ALA A 25 -20.42 11.39 8.21
C ALA A 25 -19.82 12.04 9.48
N ILE A 26 -20.64 12.32 10.50
CA ILE A 26 -20.18 12.89 11.77
C ILE A 26 -19.38 11.87 12.60
N GLU A 27 -19.88 10.64 12.69
CA GLU A 27 -19.23 9.55 13.43
C GLU A 27 -17.88 9.18 12.79
N ALA A 28 -17.83 9.12 11.47
CA ALA A 28 -16.63 8.98 10.66
C ALA A 28 -15.57 10.06 10.91
N SER A 29 -16.01 11.31 10.98
CA SER A 29 -15.12 12.44 11.23
C SER A 29 -14.50 12.36 12.63
N ARG A 30 -15.26 11.83 13.60
CA ARG A 30 -14.79 11.58 14.95
C ARG A 30 -13.82 10.40 15.02
N GLU A 31 -14.10 9.30 14.33
CA GLU A 31 -13.21 8.13 14.24
C GLU A 31 -11.89 8.46 13.52
N LEU A 32 -11.97 9.17 12.39
CA LEU A 32 -10.81 9.65 11.65
C LEU A 32 -9.99 10.65 12.46
N GLY A 33 -10.65 11.58 13.18
CA GLY A 33 -9.98 12.47 14.13
C GLY A 33 -9.27 11.69 15.24
N GLY A 34 -9.90 10.64 15.78
CA GLY A 34 -9.31 9.73 16.76
C GLY A 34 -8.11 8.98 16.21
N PHE A 35 -8.19 8.43 15.00
CA PHE A 35 -7.10 7.74 14.32
C PHE A 35 -5.93 8.70 14.03
N VAL A 36 -6.19 9.86 13.43
CA VAL A 36 -5.20 10.92 13.19
C VAL A 36 -4.50 11.31 14.49
N SER A 37 -5.25 11.51 15.57
CA SER A 37 -4.68 11.87 16.88
C SER A 37 -3.80 10.79 17.50
N LYS A 38 -4.02 9.52 17.16
CA LYS A 38 -3.19 8.39 17.62
C LYS A 38 -1.86 8.31 16.88
N PHE A 39 -1.86 8.61 15.57
CA PHE A 39 -0.70 8.35 14.71
C PHE A 39 0.12 9.60 14.34
N ILE A 40 -0.42 10.81 14.48
CA ILE A 40 0.18 12.04 13.91
C ILE A 40 0.54 13.01 15.04
N SER A 41 1.82 13.43 15.09
CA SER A 41 2.32 14.44 16.05
C SER A 41 2.12 15.89 15.60
N ALA A 42 0.89 16.28 15.25
CA ALA A 42 0.57 17.68 14.97
C ALA A 42 -0.75 18.09 15.64
N PRO A 43 -0.92 19.39 15.98
CA PRO A 43 -2.20 19.89 16.48
C PRO A 43 -3.34 19.54 15.51
N LEU A 44 -4.41 18.92 16.02
CA LEU A 44 -5.56 18.49 15.22
C LEU A 44 -6.10 19.60 14.32
N GLU A 45 -6.15 20.85 14.81
CA GLU A 45 -6.63 22.03 14.09
C GLU A 45 -5.84 22.35 12.81
N GLN A 46 -4.55 22.01 12.75
CA GLN A 46 -3.72 22.21 11.54
C GLN A 46 -3.91 21.07 10.53
N CYS A 47 -4.28 19.89 11.03
CA CYS A 47 -4.51 18.71 10.20
C CYS A 47 -5.90 18.74 9.58
N THR A 48 -6.92 19.23 10.28
CA THR A 48 -8.32 19.20 9.83
C THR A 48 -8.52 19.94 8.52
N GLY A 49 -8.02 21.17 8.36
CA GLY A 49 -8.21 21.94 7.12
C GLY A 49 -7.53 21.33 5.90
N ILE A 50 -6.32 20.78 6.07
CA ILE A 50 -5.56 20.14 4.98
C ILE A 50 -6.20 18.79 4.61
N LEU A 51 -6.64 18.03 5.60
CA LEU A 51 -7.33 16.76 5.38
C LEU A 51 -8.71 16.99 4.78
N GLU A 52 -9.53 17.91 5.29
CA GLU A 52 -10.91 18.07 4.81
C GLU A 52 -10.97 18.38 3.32
N ASP A 53 -10.08 19.23 2.80
CA ASP A 53 -10.00 19.56 1.37
C ASP A 53 -9.51 18.38 0.52
N LYS A 54 -8.48 17.65 0.98
CA LYS A 54 -7.87 16.54 0.22
C LYS A 54 -8.67 15.25 0.30
N LEU A 55 -9.37 15.06 1.41
CA LEU A 55 -10.12 13.86 1.74
C LEU A 55 -11.62 14.02 1.45
N ARG A 56 -12.07 15.17 0.95
CA ARG A 56 -13.49 15.43 0.63
C ARG A 56 -14.11 14.41 -0.32
N PHE A 57 -13.30 13.80 -1.19
CA PHE A 57 -13.74 12.87 -2.23
C PHE A 57 -13.50 11.40 -1.92
N MET A 58 -12.89 11.04 -0.79
CA MET A 58 -12.66 9.61 -0.58
C MET A 58 -13.92 8.87 -0.19
N ARG A 59 -13.97 7.60 -0.62
CA ARG A 59 -14.97 6.65 -0.17
C ARG A 59 -14.77 6.31 1.29
N TRP A 60 -15.79 6.60 2.10
CA TRP A 60 -15.86 6.31 3.53
C TRP A 60 -15.42 4.87 3.86
N GLU A 61 -15.97 3.90 3.13
CA GLU A 61 -15.72 2.47 3.33
C GLU A 61 -14.24 2.11 3.26
N ARG A 62 -13.47 2.77 2.39
CA ARG A 62 -12.03 2.51 2.25
C ARG A 62 -11.23 2.96 3.47
N ARG A 63 -11.63 4.07 4.11
CA ARG A 63 -10.98 4.55 5.35
C ARG A 63 -11.24 3.59 6.50
N VAL A 64 -12.51 3.20 6.67
CA VAL A 64 -12.91 2.25 7.72
C VAL A 64 -12.17 0.94 7.55
N ARG A 65 -12.08 0.42 6.32
CA ARG A 65 -11.34 -0.80 6.02
C ARG A 65 -9.86 -0.68 6.38
N LEU A 66 -9.19 0.42 6.01
CA LEU A 66 -7.79 0.66 6.37
C LEU A 66 -7.57 0.66 7.89
N MET A 67 -8.42 1.37 8.64
CA MET A 67 -8.33 1.45 10.11
C MET A 67 -8.60 0.09 10.76
N ALA A 68 -9.68 -0.58 10.36
CA ALA A 68 -10.03 -1.90 10.86
C ALA A 68 -8.92 -2.92 10.59
N LYS A 69 -8.30 -2.87 9.40
CA LYS A 69 -7.18 -3.73 9.04
C LYS A 69 -5.94 -3.46 9.88
N ALA A 70 -5.60 -2.19 10.10
CA ALA A 70 -4.49 -1.82 10.97
C ALA A 70 -4.71 -2.32 12.42
N GLU A 71 -5.93 -2.19 12.95
CA GLU A 71 -6.28 -2.73 14.27
C GLU A 71 -6.21 -4.25 14.35
N GLU A 72 -6.65 -4.94 13.30
CA GLU A 72 -6.52 -6.40 13.18
C GLU A 72 -5.04 -6.81 13.22
N LEU A 73 -4.20 -6.14 12.41
CA LEU A 73 -2.76 -6.44 12.32
C LEU A 73 -2.03 -6.17 13.65
N MET A 74 -2.35 -5.08 14.34
CA MET A 74 -1.79 -4.81 15.68
C MET A 74 -2.15 -5.93 16.67
N LYS A 75 -3.41 -6.38 16.69
CA LYS A 75 -3.86 -7.50 17.54
C LYS A 75 -3.13 -8.80 17.20
N GLN A 76 -3.00 -9.14 15.92
CA GLN A 76 -2.33 -10.36 15.46
C GLN A 76 -0.84 -10.39 15.80
N GLN A 77 -0.20 -9.22 15.89
CA GLN A 77 1.22 -9.07 16.24
C GLN A 77 1.45 -8.79 17.73
N ALA A 78 0.40 -8.81 18.56
CA ALA A 78 0.46 -8.45 19.98
C ALA A 78 1.08 -7.06 20.24
N LEU A 79 0.88 -6.13 19.30
CA LEU A 79 1.33 -4.74 19.42
C LEU A 79 0.30 -3.93 20.21
N SER A 80 0.79 -3.02 21.04
CA SER A 80 -0.03 -2.00 21.70
C SER A 80 -0.47 -0.91 20.71
N GLY A 81 -0.97 0.23 21.18
CA GLY A 81 -1.12 1.39 20.30
C GLY A 81 0.23 1.86 19.73
N PRO A 82 0.20 2.71 18.67
CA PRO A 82 1.41 3.26 18.07
C PRO A 82 2.26 4.01 19.10
N ASP A 83 3.57 3.81 19.06
CA ASP A 83 4.56 4.45 19.94
C ASP A 83 5.53 5.38 19.19
N ILE A 84 5.57 5.27 17.85
CA ILE A 84 6.28 6.19 16.97
C ILE A 84 5.24 7.04 16.22
N PRO A 85 5.27 8.37 16.39
CA PRO A 85 4.41 9.24 15.62
C PRO A 85 4.91 9.44 14.19
N ILE A 86 3.97 9.56 13.27
CA ILE A 86 4.26 9.88 11.87
C ILE A 86 4.49 11.39 11.73
N PRO A 87 5.62 11.83 11.16
CA PRO A 87 5.83 13.23 10.81
C PRO A 87 4.75 13.72 9.83
N LEU A 88 4.25 14.94 10.01
CA LEU A 88 3.15 15.48 9.19
C LEU A 88 3.42 15.40 7.67
N LYS A 89 4.67 15.63 7.26
CA LYS A 89 5.13 15.53 5.86
C LYS A 89 4.94 14.13 5.22
N ASN A 90 4.86 13.09 6.05
CA ASN A 90 4.63 11.70 5.65
C ASN A 90 3.17 11.30 5.94
N ALA A 91 2.56 11.84 6.99
CA ALA A 91 1.18 11.52 7.36
C ALA A 91 0.17 11.96 6.29
N ILE A 92 0.29 13.18 5.77
CA ILE A 92 -0.61 13.71 4.72
C ILE A 92 -0.59 12.82 3.47
N PRO A 93 0.55 12.58 2.80
CA PRO A 93 0.57 11.76 1.59
C PRO A 93 0.18 10.31 1.86
N PHE A 94 0.52 9.75 3.03
CA PHE A 94 0.08 8.42 3.42
C PHE A 94 -1.44 8.36 3.43
N LEU A 95 -2.08 9.28 4.15
CA LEU A 95 -3.54 9.32 4.25
C LEU A 95 -4.18 9.56 2.89
N GLU A 96 -3.65 10.46 2.06
CA GLU A 96 -4.18 10.70 0.71
C GLU A 96 -4.16 9.43 -0.15
N HIS A 97 -3.03 8.72 -0.21
CA HIS A 97 -2.89 7.56 -1.08
C HIS A 97 -3.58 6.31 -0.53
N ALA A 98 -3.34 5.96 0.74
CA ALA A 98 -3.86 4.73 1.35
C ALA A 98 -5.39 4.66 1.38
N SER A 99 -6.03 5.82 1.39
CA SER A 99 -7.47 5.95 1.52
C SER A 99 -8.23 6.07 0.19
N LEU A 100 -7.51 6.44 -0.87
CA LEU A 100 -7.99 6.39 -2.26
C LEU A 100 -7.73 5.03 -2.90
N GLU A 101 -6.91 4.17 -2.28
CA GLU A 101 -6.65 2.82 -2.76
C GLU A 101 -7.94 1.99 -2.84
N GLU A 102 -8.26 1.51 -4.05
CA GLU A 102 -9.47 0.75 -4.32
C GLU A 102 -9.21 -0.76 -4.29
N ASN A 103 -7.95 -1.19 -4.41
CA ASN A 103 -7.61 -2.60 -4.38
C ASN A 103 -7.36 -3.09 -2.95
N ASP A 104 -8.06 -4.16 -2.56
CA ASP A 104 -7.96 -4.75 -1.23
C ASP A 104 -6.54 -5.25 -0.88
N THR A 105 -5.82 -5.84 -1.83
CA THR A 105 -4.45 -6.32 -1.63
C THR A 105 -3.50 -5.16 -1.35
N LEU A 106 -3.56 -4.10 -2.16
CA LEU A 106 -2.72 -2.91 -1.96
C LEU A 106 -3.10 -2.17 -0.67
N GLN A 107 -4.39 -2.12 -0.32
CA GLN A 107 -4.83 -1.50 0.93
C GLN A 107 -4.38 -2.28 2.17
N ASP A 108 -4.25 -3.60 2.07
CA ASP A 108 -3.65 -4.41 3.14
C ASP A 108 -2.15 -4.10 3.31
N MET A 109 -1.42 -3.88 2.21
CA MET A 109 -0.04 -3.40 2.27
C MET A 109 0.07 -2.02 2.92
N TRP A 110 -0.87 -1.11 2.64
CA TRP A 110 -0.93 0.21 3.31
C TRP A 110 -1.14 0.08 4.82
N ALA A 111 -2.04 -0.82 5.25
CA ALA A 111 -2.28 -1.09 6.66
C ALA A 111 -1.03 -1.68 7.33
N GLN A 112 -0.33 -2.60 6.66
CA GLN A 112 0.90 -3.19 7.18
C GLN A 112 2.04 -2.16 7.27
N LEU A 113 2.21 -1.31 6.25
CA LEU A 113 3.18 -0.22 6.26
C LEU A 113 2.92 0.74 7.43
N LEU A 114 1.66 1.06 7.70
CA LEU A 114 1.28 1.89 8.84
C LEU A 114 1.67 1.25 10.17
N VAL A 115 1.24 0.00 10.39
CA VAL A 115 1.49 -0.71 11.64
C VAL A 115 2.98 -0.86 11.85
N ASN A 116 3.72 -1.34 10.85
CA ASN A 116 5.15 -1.52 10.98
C ASN A 116 5.87 -0.19 11.22
N GLY A 117 5.53 0.86 10.48
CA GLY A 117 6.19 2.16 10.56
C GLY A 117 5.86 3.01 11.79
N THR A 118 4.94 2.56 12.65
CA THR A 118 4.48 3.29 13.86
C THR A 118 4.75 2.55 15.16
N HIS A 119 5.46 1.42 15.09
CA HIS A 119 5.85 0.60 16.23
C HIS A 119 7.36 0.41 16.26
N SER A 120 8.00 0.94 17.30
CA SER A 120 9.46 0.86 17.49
C SER A 120 10.01 -0.56 17.51
N GLN A 121 9.20 -1.53 17.93
CA GLN A 121 9.53 -2.94 18.00
C GLN A 121 9.85 -3.56 16.63
N THR A 122 9.32 -3.00 15.53
CA THR A 122 9.55 -3.55 14.18
C THR A 122 10.89 -3.09 13.59
N GLY A 123 11.47 -2.00 14.12
CA GLY A 123 12.65 -1.35 13.56
C GLY A 123 12.42 -0.70 12.19
N ILE A 124 11.16 -0.56 11.74
CA ILE A 124 10.79 0.00 10.44
C ILE A 124 10.35 1.46 10.62
N SER A 125 10.88 2.36 9.78
CA SER A 125 10.45 3.75 9.69
C SER A 125 9.46 3.93 8.55
N LEU A 126 8.38 4.68 8.79
CA LEU A 126 7.46 5.09 7.74
C LEU A 126 8.09 6.23 6.91
N ASP A 127 8.87 5.83 5.90
CA ASP A 127 9.57 6.76 5.03
C ASP A 127 8.75 7.18 3.81
N ARG A 128 9.00 8.41 3.34
CA ARG A 128 8.32 8.99 2.17
C ARG A 128 8.50 8.13 0.91
N SER A 129 9.67 7.52 0.74
CA SER A 129 9.96 6.62 -0.39
C SER A 129 9.03 5.42 -0.42
N PHE A 130 8.69 4.82 0.73
CA PHE A 130 7.79 3.66 0.78
C PHE A 130 6.35 4.05 0.44
N ILE A 131 5.90 5.23 0.90
CA ILE A 131 4.61 5.79 0.49
C ILE A 131 4.57 5.98 -1.03
N GLU A 132 5.63 6.55 -1.62
CA GLU A 132 5.69 6.83 -3.06
C GLU A 132 5.81 5.57 -3.91
N ILE A 133 6.52 4.53 -3.43
CA ILE A 133 6.57 3.23 -4.10
C ILE A 133 5.17 2.63 -4.09
N LEU A 134 4.55 2.47 -2.92
CA LEU A 134 3.26 1.79 -2.80
C LEU A 134 2.14 2.52 -3.56
N SER A 135 2.14 3.86 -3.59
CA SER A 135 1.15 4.64 -4.33
C SER A 135 1.24 4.52 -5.86
N GLN A 136 2.33 3.96 -6.37
CA GLN A 136 2.57 3.75 -7.80
C GLN A 136 2.52 2.27 -8.21
N LEU A 137 2.22 1.35 -7.29
CA LEU A 137 2.13 -0.07 -7.59
C LEU A 137 0.76 -0.46 -8.12
N SER A 138 0.78 -1.37 -9.09
CA SER A 138 -0.34 -2.22 -9.45
C SER A 138 -0.31 -3.53 -8.66
N VAL A 139 -1.43 -4.26 -8.68
CA VAL A 139 -1.55 -5.58 -8.06
C VAL A 139 -0.53 -6.58 -8.61
N LEU A 140 -0.28 -6.55 -9.92
CA LEU A 140 0.69 -7.42 -10.57
C LEU A 140 2.10 -7.14 -10.06
N GLU A 141 2.48 -5.87 -9.93
CA GLU A 141 3.80 -5.47 -9.44
C GLU A 141 3.99 -5.83 -7.96
N ALA A 142 2.97 -5.65 -7.13
CA ALA A 142 2.99 -6.11 -5.75
C ALA A 142 3.17 -7.64 -5.66
N SER A 143 2.47 -8.41 -6.50
CA SER A 143 2.63 -9.87 -6.59
C SER A 143 4.06 -10.25 -7.00
N ILE A 144 4.62 -9.59 -8.02
CA ILE A 144 5.98 -9.84 -8.49
C ILE A 144 7.01 -9.54 -7.39
N LEU A 145 6.86 -8.43 -6.67
CA LEU A 145 7.78 -8.10 -5.57
C LEU A 145 7.69 -9.12 -4.43
N ASN A 146 6.48 -9.55 -4.05
CA ASN A 146 6.32 -10.59 -3.02
C ASN A 146 7.02 -11.89 -3.42
N GLU A 147 6.90 -12.31 -4.68
CA GLU A 147 7.60 -13.50 -5.17
C GLU A 147 9.12 -13.30 -5.16
N ILE A 148 9.64 -12.20 -5.72
CA ILE A 148 11.08 -11.91 -5.77
C ILE A 148 11.70 -11.90 -4.36
N TYR A 149 11.03 -11.25 -3.41
CA TYR A 149 11.53 -11.08 -2.04
C TYR A 149 11.13 -12.20 -1.08
N SER A 150 10.46 -13.26 -1.57
CA SER A 150 10.32 -14.52 -0.85
C SER A 150 11.65 -15.30 -0.78
N LEU A 151 12.56 -15.04 -1.72
CA LEU A 151 13.89 -15.63 -1.75
C LEU A 151 14.82 -14.94 -0.75
N PRO A 152 15.82 -15.64 -0.17
CA PRO A 152 16.78 -15.04 0.76
C PRO A 152 17.56 -13.89 0.10
N PHE A 153 17.31 -12.65 0.55
CA PHE A 153 17.85 -11.44 -0.08
C PHE A 153 19.38 -11.46 -0.25
N GLU A 154 20.11 -11.93 0.76
CA GLU A 154 21.58 -11.98 0.71
C GLU A 154 22.13 -12.95 -0.35
N GLU A 155 21.34 -13.96 -0.75
CA GLU A 155 21.69 -14.86 -1.85
C GLU A 155 21.40 -14.21 -3.21
N VAL A 156 20.18 -13.73 -3.40
CA VAL A 156 19.71 -13.25 -4.70
C VAL A 156 20.24 -11.88 -5.10
N ARG A 157 20.68 -11.05 -4.15
CA ARG A 157 21.29 -9.74 -4.45
C ARG A 157 22.58 -9.84 -5.26
N HIS A 158 23.26 -10.99 -5.21
CA HIS A 158 24.51 -11.25 -5.93
C HIS A 158 24.30 -12.16 -7.12
N SER A 159 23.53 -13.23 -6.94
CA SER A 159 23.30 -14.22 -7.99
C SER A 159 22.29 -13.75 -9.03
N GLY A 160 21.29 -12.95 -8.63
CA GLY A 160 20.17 -12.56 -9.47
C GLY A 160 18.99 -13.53 -9.39
N VAL A 161 17.86 -13.13 -9.96
CA VAL A 161 16.60 -13.87 -9.98
C VAL A 161 16.16 -14.10 -11.42
N ILE A 162 15.82 -15.34 -11.75
CA ILE A 162 15.24 -15.73 -13.04
C ILE A 162 13.76 -15.34 -13.06
N THR A 163 13.34 -14.70 -14.14
CA THR A 163 12.02 -14.07 -14.28
C THR A 163 11.09 -14.79 -15.25
N SER A 164 11.53 -15.89 -15.86
CA SER A 164 10.79 -16.60 -16.92
C SER A 164 9.37 -17.00 -16.50
N ASP A 165 9.22 -17.42 -15.24
CA ASP A 165 7.97 -17.97 -14.68
C ASP A 165 7.19 -16.94 -13.84
N LEU A 166 7.59 -15.66 -13.85
CA LEU A 166 6.84 -14.60 -13.18
C LEU A 166 5.48 -14.37 -13.85
N PRO A 167 4.43 -14.01 -13.08
CA PRO A 167 4.43 -13.75 -11.64
C PRO A 167 4.20 -14.99 -10.76
N ASP A 168 4.17 -16.19 -11.33
CA ASP A 168 3.73 -17.40 -10.62
C ASP A 168 4.84 -17.99 -9.73
N SER A 169 6.10 -17.85 -10.14
CA SER A 169 7.25 -18.27 -9.33
C SER A 169 8.55 -17.61 -9.76
N VAL A 170 9.56 -17.70 -8.89
CA VAL A 170 10.93 -17.26 -9.13
C VAL A 170 11.94 -18.32 -8.72
N SER A 171 13.14 -18.27 -9.32
CA SER A 171 14.27 -19.11 -8.90
C SER A 171 15.56 -18.31 -8.89
N VAL A 172 16.48 -18.69 -8.00
CA VAL A 172 17.84 -18.13 -7.95
C VAL A 172 18.58 -18.45 -9.25
N ASP A 173 19.31 -17.47 -9.76
CA ASP A 173 20.24 -17.70 -10.87
C ASP A 173 21.51 -18.40 -10.37
N ASN A 174 21.57 -19.72 -10.53
CA ASN A 174 22.73 -20.51 -10.14
C ASN A 174 23.94 -20.38 -11.09
N ASN A 175 23.92 -19.45 -12.06
CA ASN A 175 24.96 -19.29 -13.09
C ASN A 175 25.25 -20.55 -13.92
N GLU A 176 24.32 -21.51 -13.97
CA GLU A 176 24.43 -22.65 -14.87
C GLU A 176 24.23 -22.18 -16.31
N SER A 177 25.34 -22.05 -17.03
CA SER A 177 25.49 -21.44 -18.35
C SER A 177 24.72 -22.12 -19.49
N ASP A 178 24.05 -23.24 -19.24
CA ASP A 178 23.46 -24.09 -20.29
C ASP A 178 21.93 -24.00 -20.42
N LYS A 179 21.23 -23.31 -19.50
CA LYS A 179 19.77 -23.19 -19.60
C LYS A 179 19.37 -22.00 -20.46
N LYS A 180 18.77 -22.27 -21.64
CA LYS A 180 18.17 -21.24 -22.49
C LYS A 180 16.96 -20.64 -21.77
N LEU A 181 17.13 -19.48 -21.14
CA LEU A 181 16.04 -18.75 -20.49
C LEU A 181 15.13 -18.08 -21.51
N THR A 182 13.84 -18.08 -21.21
CA THR A 182 12.83 -17.33 -21.96
C THR A 182 12.46 -16.07 -21.21
N GLU A 183 12.14 -15.01 -21.94
CA GLU A 183 11.59 -13.81 -21.32
C GLU A 183 10.13 -14.02 -20.92
N PRO A 184 9.65 -13.38 -19.85
CA PRO A 184 8.25 -13.46 -19.45
C PRO A 184 7.34 -12.72 -20.46
N ASN A 185 6.03 -12.82 -20.26
CA ASN A 185 5.06 -12.13 -21.12
C ASN A 185 5.17 -10.59 -21.05
N HIS A 186 4.55 -9.89 -21.99
CA HIS A 186 4.66 -8.43 -22.10
C HIS A 186 4.18 -7.67 -20.85
N ALA A 187 3.11 -8.10 -20.20
CA ALA A 187 2.59 -7.44 -19.00
C ALA A 187 3.61 -7.50 -17.85
N VAL A 188 4.26 -8.65 -17.66
CA VAL A 188 5.32 -8.82 -16.67
C VAL A 188 6.54 -7.98 -17.02
N LYS A 189 6.93 -7.88 -18.30
CA LYS A 189 8.03 -6.97 -18.70
C LYS A 189 7.74 -5.52 -18.32
N MET A 190 6.53 -5.04 -18.61
CA MET A 190 6.13 -3.67 -18.25
C MET A 190 6.15 -3.46 -16.73
N ALA A 191 5.66 -4.43 -15.95
CA ALA A 191 5.72 -4.40 -14.50
C ALA A 191 7.18 -4.36 -13.99
N LEU A 192 8.06 -5.22 -14.51
CA LEU A 192 9.49 -5.23 -14.16
C LEU A 192 10.16 -3.89 -14.50
N SER A 193 9.86 -3.29 -15.66
CA SER A 193 10.38 -1.97 -16.04
C SER A 193 9.95 -0.86 -15.08
N ASN A 194 8.69 -0.87 -14.65
CA ASN A 194 8.20 0.10 -13.67
C ASN A 194 8.82 -0.13 -12.28
N LEU A 195 8.95 -1.38 -11.84
CA LEU A 195 9.63 -1.74 -10.59
C LEU A 195 11.11 -1.32 -10.60
N ALA A 196 11.79 -1.41 -11.75
CA ALA A 196 13.14 -0.88 -11.94
C ALA A 196 13.16 0.65 -11.80
N ARG A 197 12.19 1.34 -12.42
CA ARG A 197 12.02 2.80 -12.30
C ARG A 197 11.76 3.25 -10.86
N LEU A 198 11.01 2.47 -10.09
CA LEU A 198 10.76 2.68 -8.66
C LEU A 198 11.96 2.28 -7.77
N GLY A 199 13.04 1.76 -8.36
CA GLY A 199 14.26 1.38 -7.65
C GLY A 199 14.13 0.09 -6.83
N CYS A 200 13.07 -0.69 -7.02
CA CYS A 200 12.83 -1.94 -6.29
C CYS A 200 13.67 -3.11 -6.86
N LEU A 201 14.09 -3.03 -8.12
CA LEU A 201 14.96 -4.02 -8.75
C LEU A 201 15.86 -3.34 -9.81
N LYS A 202 16.80 -4.10 -10.38
CA LYS A 202 17.64 -3.64 -11.49
C LYS A 202 17.71 -4.71 -12.57
N PHE A 203 17.79 -4.27 -13.83
CA PHE A 203 18.13 -5.16 -14.94
C PHE A 203 19.64 -5.31 -15.08
N GLY A 204 20.06 -6.49 -15.54
CA GLY A 204 21.34 -6.64 -16.20
C GLY A 204 21.31 -5.93 -17.56
N MET A 205 22.36 -5.21 -17.89
CA MET A 205 22.54 -4.63 -19.22
C MET A 205 23.09 -5.68 -20.17
N THR A 206 22.55 -5.78 -21.37
CA THR A 206 23.20 -6.51 -22.46
C THR A 206 24.45 -5.76 -22.92
N TRP A 207 25.37 -6.46 -23.60
CA TRP A 207 26.56 -5.82 -24.19
C TRP A 207 26.23 -4.68 -25.16
N GLY A 208 25.05 -4.71 -25.80
CA GLY A 208 24.56 -3.64 -26.68
C GLY A 208 23.82 -2.51 -25.95
N GLY A 209 23.76 -2.53 -24.62
CA GLY A 209 23.08 -1.52 -23.81
C GLY A 209 21.55 -1.67 -23.73
N GLY A 210 20.97 -2.73 -24.30
CA GLY A 210 19.56 -3.05 -24.16
C GLY A 210 19.25 -3.75 -22.84
N GLU A 211 17.99 -3.64 -22.41
CA GLU A 211 17.44 -4.36 -21.25
C GLU A 211 17.28 -5.85 -21.56
N SER A 212 17.60 -6.71 -20.60
CA SER A 212 17.29 -8.14 -20.64
C SER A 212 16.23 -8.47 -19.60
N PHE A 213 15.13 -9.08 -20.02
CA PHE A 213 14.02 -9.42 -19.11
C PHE A 213 14.09 -10.85 -18.59
N THR A 214 15.19 -11.57 -18.81
CA THR A 214 15.37 -12.95 -18.33
C THR A 214 15.86 -13.04 -16.89
N ARG A 215 16.48 -11.95 -16.40
CA ARG A 215 17.11 -11.88 -15.08
C ARG A 215 17.00 -10.47 -14.51
N ILE A 216 16.84 -10.39 -13.19
CA ILE A 216 16.89 -9.13 -12.44
C ILE A 216 17.75 -9.29 -11.19
N ASN A 217 18.21 -8.16 -10.65
CA ASN A 217 18.87 -8.10 -9.35
C ASN A 217 17.99 -7.32 -8.38
N PRO A 218 17.56 -7.94 -7.26
CA PRO A 218 16.83 -7.23 -6.21
C PRO A 218 17.66 -6.10 -5.59
N THR A 219 17.03 -5.00 -5.17
CA THR A 219 17.71 -3.91 -4.46
C THR A 219 17.44 -3.96 -2.96
N LEU A 220 18.29 -3.29 -2.18
CA LEU A 220 18.03 -3.05 -0.75
C LEU A 220 16.75 -2.24 -0.54
N MET A 221 16.48 -1.25 -1.41
CA MET A 221 15.27 -0.45 -1.32
C MET A 221 14.00 -1.29 -1.48
N GLY A 222 13.95 -2.18 -2.47
CA GLY A 222 12.81 -3.08 -2.64
C GLY A 222 12.68 -4.09 -1.50
N TYR A 223 13.80 -4.56 -0.94
CA TYR A 223 13.81 -5.46 0.21
C TYR A 223 13.21 -4.80 1.45
N GLU A 224 13.73 -3.63 1.83
CA GLU A 224 13.22 -2.89 2.99
C GLU A 224 11.77 -2.43 2.78
N PHE A 225 11.38 -2.10 1.55
CA PHE A 225 9.99 -1.78 1.21
C PHE A 225 9.04 -2.97 1.42
N ILE A 226 9.38 -4.15 0.88
CA ILE A 226 8.54 -5.34 1.07
C ILE A 226 8.52 -5.77 2.52
N LYS A 227 9.65 -5.71 3.22
CA LYS A 227 9.70 -5.91 4.66
C LYS A 227 8.77 -4.94 5.39
N ALA A 228 8.75 -3.66 5.02
CA ALA A 228 7.84 -2.67 5.58
C ALA A 228 6.35 -2.99 5.32
N CYS A 229 6.04 -3.64 4.20
CA CYS A 229 4.66 -3.96 3.80
C CYS A 229 4.24 -5.41 4.12
N THR A 230 5.06 -6.18 4.84
CA THR A 230 4.76 -7.58 5.21
C THR A 230 4.82 -7.79 6.72
N LYS A 231 4.20 -8.88 7.17
CA LYS A 231 4.20 -9.26 8.58
C LYS A 231 5.62 -9.61 9.03
N GLN A 232 6.05 -9.05 10.16
CA GLN A 232 7.32 -9.38 10.82
C GLN A 232 7.25 -10.70 11.58
#